data_AF-A0A954P6N5-F1
#
_entry.id   AF-A0A954P6N5-F1
#
_cell.length_a   1.000
_cell.length_b   1.000
_cell.length_c   1.000
_cell.angle_alpha   90.00
_cell.angle_beta   90.00
_cell.angle_gamma   90.00
#
_symmetry.space_group_name_H-M   'P 1'
#
loop_
_entity.id
_entity.type
_entity.pdbx_description
1 polymer ?
#
loop_
_entity_poly.entity_id
_entity_poly.type
_entity_poly.pdbx_seq_one_letter_code
_entity_poly.pdbx_strand_id
1 'polypeptide(L)'
;ERRYSWLLTVRNTSELSPPNPQASVDVVVFFRRGYGAEDETIYSMTQTGSSNKYDVDWSGGSKPFLKRGGWLLDTDNGRWYRIQEISENASSARLTLEGNAPPVKIQNACFMRGIVDVYPIGTKP
;
A
#
# COMPACT_ATOMS: atom_id res chain seq x y z
N GLU A 1 -16.11 -21.66 -8.19
CA GLU A 1 -15.38 -20.53 -8.80
C GLU A 1 -15.04 -19.51 -7.71
N ARG A 2 -13.76 -19.23 -7.42
CA ARG A 2 -13.35 -18.21 -6.43
C ARG A 2 -12.94 -16.94 -7.16
N ARG A 3 -13.92 -16.19 -7.67
CA ARG A 3 -13.67 -14.96 -8.45
C ARG A 3 -13.22 -13.79 -7.58
N TYR A 4 -13.71 -13.75 -6.34
CA TYR A 4 -13.40 -12.70 -5.38
C TYR A 4 -12.75 -13.30 -4.15
N SER A 5 -11.77 -12.58 -3.61
CA SER A 5 -11.18 -12.83 -2.29
C SER A 5 -11.02 -11.51 -1.57
N TRP A 6 -10.83 -11.57 -0.26
CA TRP A 6 -10.67 -10.39 0.58
C TRP A 6 -9.51 -10.55 1.55
N LEU A 7 -8.94 -9.42 1.95
CA LEU A 7 -7.92 -9.31 2.99
C LEU A 7 -8.33 -8.18 3.93
N LEU A 8 -8.09 -8.37 5.22
CA LEU A 8 -8.32 -7.33 6.23
C LEU A 8 -6.98 -6.91 6.81
N THR A 9 -6.69 -5.61 6.77
CA THR A 9 -5.61 -5.02 7.57
C THR A 9 -6.24 -4.36 8.78
N VAL A 10 -5.90 -4.85 9.97
CA VAL A 10 -6.37 -4.32 11.25
C VAL A 10 -5.20 -3.64 11.93
N ARG A 11 -5.35 -2.35 12.26
CA ARG A 11 -4.29 -1.53 12.86
C ARG A 11 -4.81 -0.82 14.10
N ASN A 12 -3.97 -0.76 15.13
CA ASN A 12 -4.25 0.00 16.35
C ASN A 12 -3.94 1.48 16.11
N THR A 13 -4.89 2.37 16.37
CA THR A 13 -4.70 3.82 16.20
C THR A 13 -4.11 4.52 17.42
N SER A 14 -3.52 3.77 18.36
CA SER A 14 -2.89 4.33 19.57
C SER A 14 -1.91 5.47 19.28
N GLU A 15 -1.20 5.43 18.15
CA GLU A 15 -0.25 6.46 17.74
C GLU A 15 -0.91 7.76 17.25
N LEU A 16 -2.18 7.71 16.84
CA LEU A 16 -2.94 8.85 16.33
C LEU A 16 -3.99 9.39 17.32
N SER A 17 -4.35 8.64 18.36
CA SER A 17 -5.33 9.07 19.38
C SER A 17 -5.05 8.48 20.77
N PRO A 18 -3.97 8.91 21.45
CA PRO A 18 -3.55 8.38 22.75
C PRO A 18 -4.32 8.98 23.95
N PRO A 19 -5.65 8.85 24.00
CA PRO A 19 -6.19 8.15 25.17
C PRO A 19 -7.19 7.03 24.84
N ASN A 20 -7.69 6.94 23.60
CA ASN A 20 -8.71 5.97 23.18
C ASN A 20 -8.24 5.27 21.90
N PRO A 21 -7.35 4.26 22.00
CA PRO A 21 -6.96 3.47 20.85
C PRO A 21 -8.20 2.80 20.25
N GLN A 22 -8.39 2.97 18.95
CA GLN A 22 -9.44 2.31 18.19
C GLN A 22 -8.81 1.30 17.23
N ALA A 23 -9.54 0.23 16.94
CA ALA A 23 -9.22 -0.63 15.82
C ALA A 23 -9.66 0.07 14.53
N SER A 24 -8.70 0.40 13.66
CA SER A 24 -8.99 0.81 12.30
C SER A 24 -8.81 -0.40 11.39
N VAL A 25 -9.81 -0.70 10.58
CA VAL A 25 -9.77 -1.84 9.66
C VAL A 25 -9.88 -1.32 8.23
N ASP A 26 -9.07 -1.86 7.33
CA ASP A 26 -9.30 -1.71 5.88
C ASP A 26 -9.62 -3.09 5.30
N VAL A 27 -10.68 -3.17 4.49
CA VAL A 27 -11.06 -4.37 3.75
C VAL A 27 -10.70 -4.19 2.29
N VAL A 28 -9.83 -5.07 1.81
CA VAL A 28 -9.32 -5.08 0.45
C VAL A 28 -10.05 -6.15 -0.32
N VAL A 29 -10.67 -5.76 -1.43
CA VAL A 29 -11.38 -6.71 -2.31
C VAL A 29 -10.52 -6.98 -3.53
N PHE A 30 -10.29 -8.26 -3.82
CA PHE A 30 -9.54 -8.70 -4.99
C PHE A 30 -10.47 -9.41 -5.98
N PHE A 31 -10.15 -9.28 -7.27
CA PHE A 31 -10.73 -10.06 -8.35
C PHE A 31 -9.64 -10.93 -8.99
N ARG A 32 -9.88 -12.24 -9.04
CA ARG A 32 -8.95 -13.24 -9.59
C ARG A 32 -7.52 -13.09 -9.04
N ARG A 33 -7.41 -12.92 -7.71
CA ARG A 33 -6.12 -12.77 -7.02
C ARG A 33 -5.20 -13.96 -7.30
N GLY A 34 -3.97 -13.67 -7.71
CA GLY A 34 -2.86 -14.62 -7.72
C GLY A 34 -2.24 -14.74 -6.32
N TYR A 35 -1.73 -15.92 -5.98
CA TYR A 35 -0.95 -16.15 -4.74
C TYR A 35 0.51 -16.45 -5.09
N GLY A 36 1.03 -15.80 -6.14
CA GLY A 36 2.43 -15.92 -6.53
C GLY A 36 3.33 -15.14 -5.58
N ALA A 37 4.58 -15.58 -5.42
CA ALA A 37 5.54 -14.90 -4.56
C ALA A 37 5.79 -13.44 -5.01
N GLU A 38 5.65 -13.16 -6.31
CA GLU A 38 5.74 -11.83 -6.89
C GLU A 38 4.64 -10.87 -6.42
N ASP A 39 3.49 -11.39 -5.97
CA ASP A 39 2.38 -10.60 -5.47
C ASP A 39 2.52 -10.29 -3.97
N GLU A 40 3.45 -10.94 -3.27
CA GLU A 40 3.71 -10.79 -1.84
C GLU A 40 5.17 -10.37 -1.55
N THR A 41 5.89 -9.91 -2.58
CA THR A 41 7.26 -9.39 -2.45
C THR A 41 7.23 -8.00 -1.80
N ILE A 42 8.09 -7.82 -0.81
CA ILE A 42 8.27 -6.55 -0.10
C ILE A 42 9.41 -5.76 -0.76
N TYR A 43 9.16 -4.49 -1.02
CA TYR A 43 10.11 -3.56 -1.63
C TYR A 43 10.43 -2.43 -0.67
N SER A 44 11.70 -2.05 -0.59
CA SER A 44 12.12 -0.88 0.18
C SER A 44 11.70 0.41 -0.52
N MET A 45 11.19 1.34 0.27
CA MET A 45 10.66 2.62 -0.15
C MET A 45 11.49 3.75 0.46
N THR A 46 11.83 4.75 -0.36
CA THR A 46 12.53 5.96 0.11
C THR A 46 11.65 7.18 -0.15
N GLN A 47 11.26 7.90 0.91
CA GLN A 47 10.46 9.11 0.76
C GLN A 47 11.30 10.25 0.18
N THR A 48 10.77 10.95 -0.82
CA THR A 48 11.39 12.16 -1.38
C THR A 48 10.93 13.40 -0.61
N GLY A 49 11.76 13.89 0.30
CA GLY A 49 11.44 15.07 1.13
C GLY A 49 10.25 14.83 2.08
N SER A 50 9.47 15.87 2.37
CA SER A 50 8.26 15.79 3.22
C SER A 50 6.97 15.65 2.39
N SER A 51 7.01 14.90 1.30
CA SER A 51 5.91 14.79 0.32
C SER A 51 5.26 13.40 0.31
N ASN A 52 4.17 13.27 -0.43
CA ASN A 52 3.52 12.00 -0.78
C ASN A 52 4.25 11.23 -1.90
N LYS A 53 5.53 11.54 -2.13
CA LYS A 53 6.35 10.93 -3.19
C LYS A 53 7.35 9.94 -2.61
N TYR A 54 7.42 8.77 -3.22
CA TYR A 54 8.27 7.68 -2.79
C TYR A 54 8.99 7.06 -3.98
N ASP A 55 10.28 6.80 -3.80
CA ASP A 55 11.10 6.05 -4.74
C ASP A 55 11.11 4.58 -4.31
N VAL A 56 10.85 3.69 -5.26
CA VAL A 56 11.00 2.24 -5.12
C VAL A 56 12.09 1.76 -6.08
N ASP A 57 13.03 0.97 -5.58
CA ASP A 57 14.12 0.38 -6.37
C ASP A 57 14.00 -1.14 -6.40
N TRP A 58 14.24 -1.73 -7.57
CA TRP A 58 14.26 -3.17 -7.79
C TRP A 58 15.52 -3.61 -8.54
N SER A 59 16.62 -2.85 -8.44
CA SER A 59 17.89 -3.18 -9.10
C SER A 59 18.43 -4.58 -8.74
N GLY A 60 18.10 -5.07 -7.54
CA GLY A 60 18.48 -6.39 -7.04
C GLY A 60 17.42 -7.49 -7.21
N GLY A 61 16.31 -7.26 -7.93
CA GLY A 61 15.22 -8.23 -7.97
C GLY A 61 14.19 -8.01 -9.07
N SER A 62 13.04 -8.67 -8.92
CA SER A 62 11.93 -8.58 -9.86
C SER A 62 11.21 -7.24 -9.74
N LYS A 63 10.86 -6.63 -10.88
CA LYS A 63 10.07 -5.39 -10.93
C LYS A 63 8.72 -5.56 -10.19
N PRO A 64 8.32 -4.62 -9.31
CA PRO A 64 7.01 -4.63 -8.66
C PRO A 64 5.87 -4.42 -9.66
N PHE A 65 4.67 -4.87 -9.31
CA PHE A 65 3.48 -4.59 -10.11
C PHE A 65 3.01 -3.14 -9.93
N LEU A 66 3.59 -2.24 -10.72
CA LEU A 66 3.26 -0.81 -10.69
C LEU A 66 2.14 -0.50 -11.69
N LYS A 67 1.04 0.07 -11.19
CA LYS A 67 -0.10 0.49 -12.01
C LYS A 67 -0.71 1.78 -11.46
N ARG A 68 -0.92 2.78 -12.34
CA ARG A 68 -1.64 4.00 -11.99
C ARG A 68 -3.07 3.68 -11.56
N GLY A 69 -3.53 4.27 -10.47
CA GLY A 69 -4.80 3.96 -9.82
C GLY A 69 -4.82 2.62 -9.09
N GLY A 70 -3.71 1.86 -9.12
CA GLY A 70 -3.50 0.68 -8.30
C GLY A 70 -3.19 1.04 -6.85
N TRP A 71 -2.97 0.03 -6.03
CA TRP A 71 -2.80 0.17 -4.60
C TRP A 71 -1.45 -0.42 -4.16
N LEU A 72 -0.87 0.18 -3.13
CA LEU A 72 0.24 -0.41 -2.37
C LEU A 72 -0.17 -0.57 -0.92
N LEU A 73 0.33 -1.64 -0.31
CA LEU A 73 0.29 -1.86 1.13
C LEU A 73 1.59 -1.37 1.74
N ASP A 74 1.52 -0.39 2.62
CA ASP A 74 2.56 -0.07 3.57
C ASP A 74 2.59 -1.19 4.61
N THR A 75 3.64 -2.03 4.54
CA THR A 75 3.76 -3.22 5.39
C THR A 75 4.23 -2.88 6.80
N ASP A 76 4.79 -1.68 7.01
CA ASP A 76 5.25 -1.24 8.32
C ASP A 76 4.06 -0.76 9.17
N ASN A 77 3.13 -0.01 8.55
CA ASN A 77 2.01 0.61 9.27
C ASN A 77 0.65 -0.04 8.98
N GLY A 78 0.59 -1.04 8.10
CA GLY A 78 -0.63 -1.75 7.72
C GLY A 78 -1.66 -0.84 7.05
N ARG A 79 -1.20 0.08 6.19
CA ARG A 79 -2.05 1.08 5.52
C ARG A 79 -2.03 0.91 4.01
N TRP A 80 -3.13 1.26 3.38
CA TRP A 80 -3.26 1.22 1.93
C TRP A 80 -3.21 2.61 1.33
N TYR A 81 -2.42 2.75 0.26
CA TYR A 81 -2.31 3.99 -0.48
C TYR A 81 -2.54 3.75 -1.96
N ARG A 82 -3.32 4.63 -2.59
CA ARG A 82 -3.55 4.57 -4.03
C ARG A 82 -2.44 5.29 -4.77
N ILE A 83 -1.94 4.69 -5.85
CA ILE A 83 -0.89 5.26 -6.68
C ILE A 83 -1.53 6.24 -7.66
N GLN A 84 -1.24 7.53 -7.51
CA GLN A 84 -1.75 8.58 -8.37
C GLN A 84 -0.89 8.76 -9.63
N GLU A 85 0.44 8.73 -9.48
CA GLU A 85 1.38 8.90 -10.60
C GLU A 85 2.57 7.96 -10.48
N ILE A 86 3.14 7.59 -11.62
CA ILE A 86 4.33 6.73 -11.73
C ILE A 86 5.27 7.39 -12.73
N SER A 87 6.51 7.64 -12.31
CA SER A 87 7.62 8.03 -13.17
C SER A 87 8.69 6.96 -13.07
N GLU A 88 8.76 6.09 -14.07
CA GLU A 88 9.59 4.88 -14.08
C GLU A 88 10.88 5.05 -14.89
N ASN A 89 11.94 4.40 -14.42
CA ASN A 89 13.21 4.15 -15.11
C ASN A 89 13.48 2.63 -15.16
N ALA A 90 14.65 2.22 -15.66
CA ALA A 90 14.97 0.80 -15.89
C ALA A 90 14.90 -0.11 -14.63
N SER A 91 15.30 0.42 -13.47
CA SER A 91 15.39 -0.35 -12.22
C SER A 91 14.68 0.30 -11.03
N SER A 92 13.98 1.41 -11.24
CA SER A 92 13.34 2.16 -10.17
C SER A 92 12.15 2.96 -10.68
N ALA A 93 11.26 3.35 -9.77
CA ALA A 93 10.16 4.25 -10.08
C ALA A 93 9.91 5.22 -8.92
N ARG A 94 9.57 6.45 -9.30
CA ARG A 94 9.00 7.44 -8.39
C ARG A 94 7.49 7.37 -8.44
N LEU A 95 6.87 7.11 -7.29
CA LEU A 95 5.44 7.03 -7.09
C LEU A 95 4.96 8.32 -6.42
N THR A 96 3.83 8.86 -6.87
CA THR A 96 3.07 9.86 -6.12
C THR A 96 1.81 9.19 -5.60
N LEU A 97 1.60 9.22 -4.28
CA LEU A 97 0.45 8.59 -3.63
C LEU A 97 -0.71 9.58 -3.50
N GLU A 98 -1.94 9.10 -3.62
CA GLU A 98 -3.13 9.93 -3.46
C GLU A 98 -3.26 10.47 -2.03
N GLY A 99 -3.61 11.75 -1.90
CA GLY A 99 -3.81 12.42 -0.63
C GLY A 99 -2.55 13.11 -0.08
N ASN A 100 -2.57 13.38 1.24
CA ASN A 100 -1.47 14.03 1.95
C ASN A 100 -0.32 13.05 2.20
N ALA A 101 0.84 13.58 2.59
CA ALA A 101 1.97 12.75 3.02
C ALA A 101 1.53 11.81 4.16
N PRO A 102 1.93 10.53 4.13
CA PRO A 102 1.69 9.59 5.21
C PRO A 102 2.16 10.13 6.57
N PRO A 103 1.41 9.90 7.68
CA PRO A 103 1.78 10.40 9.00
C PRO A 103 3.04 9.72 9.56
N VAL A 104 3.27 8.47 9.15
CA VAL A 104 4.50 7.72 9.41
C VAL A 104 5.11 7.36 8.06
N LYS A 105 6.44 7.45 7.97
CA LYS A 105 7.15 7.16 6.73
C LYS A 105 6.99 5.68 6.37
N ILE A 106 6.63 5.43 5.12
CA ILE A 106 6.64 4.09 4.52
C ILE A 106 8.11 3.73 4.25
N GLN A 107 8.60 2.65 4.86
CA GLN A 107 9.94 2.11 4.59
C GLN A 107 9.87 0.87 3.70
N ASN A 108 8.76 0.13 3.80
CA ASN A 108 8.53 -1.11 3.08
C ASN A 108 7.11 -1.13 2.51
N ALA A 109 6.98 -1.57 1.26
CA ALA A 109 5.69 -1.68 0.59
C ALA A 109 5.55 -2.98 -0.22
N CYS A 110 4.31 -3.45 -0.32
CA CYS A 110 3.92 -4.58 -1.15
C CYS A 110 2.91 -4.15 -2.23
N PHE A 111 3.10 -4.63 -3.46
CA PHE A 111 2.32 -4.25 -4.63
C PHE A 111 1.48 -5.42 -5.14
N MET A 112 0.34 -5.65 -4.50
CA MET A 112 -0.51 -6.80 -4.81
C MET A 112 -1.34 -6.59 -6.08
N ARG A 113 -1.46 -7.65 -6.89
CA ARG A 113 -2.30 -7.66 -8.09
C ARG A 113 -3.77 -7.92 -7.78
N GLY A 114 -4.63 -7.52 -8.72
CA GLY A 114 -6.05 -7.87 -8.70
C GLY A 114 -6.87 -7.11 -7.67
N ILE A 115 -6.33 -6.11 -6.98
CA ILE A 115 -7.12 -5.24 -6.10
C ILE A 115 -8.14 -4.47 -6.93
N VAL A 116 -9.40 -4.61 -6.55
CA VAL A 116 -10.52 -3.83 -7.09
C VAL A 116 -10.62 -2.52 -6.33
N ASP A 117 -10.69 -2.60 -5.00
CA ASP A 117 -10.79 -1.43 -4.13
C ASP A 117 -10.45 -1.74 -2.68
N VAL A 118 -10.23 -0.69 -1.89
CA VAL A 118 -9.95 -0.74 -0.45
C VAL A 118 -10.98 0.09 0.32
N TYR A 119 -11.70 -0.56 1.23
CA TYR A 119 -12.77 0.06 2.00
C TYR A 119 -12.36 0.20 3.47
N PRO A 120 -12.27 1.42 4.02
CA PRO A 120 -12.07 1.58 5.45
C PRO A 120 -13.35 1.17 6.20
N ILE A 121 -13.23 0.18 7.08
CA ILE A 121 -14.26 -0.29 8.01
C ILE A 121 -13.82 0.10 9.43
N GLY A 122 -13.79 1.41 9.69
CA GLY A 122 -13.64 1.97 11.03
C GLY A 122 -14.96 2.53 11.52
N THR A 123 -15.14 2.62 12.84
CA THR A 123 -16.27 3.34 13.43
C THR A 123 -16.29 4.76 12.89
N LYS A 124 -17.37 5.14 12.20
CA LYS A 124 -17.66 6.57 12.01
C LYS A 124 -17.61 7.23 13.39
N PRO A 125 -17.05 8.46 13.51
CA PRO A 125 -17.15 9.22 14.74
C PRO A 125 -18.61 9.37 15.18
#